data_AF-A0A5E6NVB7-F1
#
_entry.id   AF-A0A5E6NVB7-F1
#
_cell.length_a   1.000
_cell.length_b   1.000
_cell.length_c   1.000
_cell.angle_alpha   90.00
_cell.angle_beta   90.00
_cell.angle_gamma   90.00
#
_symmetry.space_group_name_H-M   'P 1'
#
loop_
_entity.id
_entity.type
_entity.pdbx_description
1 polymer ?
#
loop_
_entity_poly.entity_id
_entity_poly.type
_entity_poly.pdbx_seq_one_letter_code
_entity_poly.pdbx_strand_id
1 'polypeptide(L)'
;MLVWGNLHNVYLWIVVVVALVFGGIGFVDDYLKISKKSAHGLSAKQKYWAQSFSAIAIALWIISNTEQAISTDLLIPFFKDLTVPLGAIGLVVLSYFVIVGSSNAVNLTDGLDGLAIMPTILIAGALAIFAYIGSNYHFSEYLNMPFMPIASEMVVVCAALVGAGLGFLWFNTYPAEVFMGDVGSLALGAVLAVIAIIVRQEILLFIMGGFCC
;
A
#
# COMPACT_ATOMS: atom_id res chain seq x y z
N MET A 1 -5.34 8.13 11.62
CA MET A 1 -5.05 6.71 11.88
C MET A 1 -4.88 6.41 13.36
N LEU A 2 -3.85 6.91 14.06
CA LEU A 2 -3.55 6.52 15.45
C LEU A 2 -4.59 6.93 16.51
N VAL A 3 -5.38 7.97 16.26
CA VAL A 3 -6.41 8.46 17.21
C VAL A 3 -7.73 7.71 17.08
N TRP A 4 -8.02 7.16 15.89
CA TRP A 4 -9.31 6.54 15.58
C TRP A 4 -9.22 5.03 15.37
N GLY A 5 -8.01 4.51 15.16
CA GLY A 5 -7.78 3.09 14.95
C GLY A 5 -7.50 2.34 16.25
N ASN A 6 -7.85 1.06 16.29
CA ASN A 6 -7.56 0.19 17.41
C ASN A 6 -6.06 -0.15 17.46
N LEU A 7 -5.37 0.39 18.47
CA LEU A 7 -3.92 0.21 18.67
C LEU A 7 -3.52 -1.23 19.01
N HIS A 8 -4.47 -2.11 19.31
CA HIS A 8 -4.20 -3.53 19.51
C HIS A 8 -4.11 -4.31 18.18
N ASN A 9 -4.48 -3.69 17.05
CA ASN A 9 -4.43 -4.35 15.75
C ASN A 9 -3.02 -4.32 15.14
N VAL A 10 -2.46 -5.51 14.89
CA VAL A 10 -1.13 -5.66 14.31
C VAL A 10 -1.06 -5.13 12.87
N TYR A 11 -2.12 -5.27 12.07
CA TYR A 11 -2.16 -4.75 10.70
C TYR A 11 -2.08 -3.22 10.63
N LEU A 12 -2.67 -2.52 11.60
CA LEU A 12 -2.53 -1.06 11.71
C LEU A 12 -1.06 -0.69 11.92
N TRP A 13 -0.37 -1.39 12.82
CA TRP A 13 1.06 -1.17 13.06
C TRP A 13 1.92 -1.50 11.86
N ILE A 14 1.61 -2.57 11.13
CA ILE A 14 2.30 -2.92 9.87
C ILE A 14 2.21 -1.74 8.90
N VAL A 15 1.01 -1.20 8.66
CA VAL A 15 0.84 -0.05 7.75
C VAL A 15 1.59 1.20 8.25
N VAL A 16 1.56 1.49 9.54
CA VAL A 16 2.29 2.64 10.12
C VAL A 16 3.80 2.47 9.92
N VAL A 17 4.34 1.29 10.20
CA VAL A 17 5.77 1.00 10.00
C VAL A 17 6.14 1.10 8.52
N VAL A 18 5.31 0.58 7.62
CA VAL A 18 5.52 0.69 6.17
C VAL A 18 5.57 2.14 5.72
N ALA A 19 4.61 2.96 6.16
CA ALA A 19 4.57 4.38 5.84
C ALA A 19 5.83 5.10 6.32
N LEU A 20 6.30 4.80 7.55
CA LEU A 20 7.52 5.40 8.12
C LEU A 20 8.79 4.91 7.43
N VAL A 21 8.90 3.63 7.09
CA VAL A 21 10.09 3.06 6.45
C VAL A 21 10.22 3.54 5.02
N PHE A 22 9.17 3.43 4.20
CA PHE A 22 9.21 3.87 2.80
C PHE A 22 9.24 5.39 2.69
N GLY A 23 8.53 6.11 3.57
CA GLY A 23 8.63 7.56 3.69
C GLY A 23 10.03 7.99 4.13
N GLY A 24 10.66 7.26 5.06
CA GLY A 24 12.05 7.50 5.47
C GLY A 24 13.05 7.29 4.35
N ILE A 25 12.88 6.24 3.53
CA ILE A 25 13.71 6.01 2.33
C ILE A 25 13.58 7.17 1.34
N GLY A 26 12.34 7.60 1.07
CA GLY A 26 12.09 8.75 0.21
C GLY A 26 12.63 10.06 0.78
N PHE A 27 12.49 10.27 2.09
CA PHE A 27 13.03 11.46 2.78
C PHE A 27 14.54 11.55 2.68
N VAL A 28 15.26 10.43 2.87
CA VAL A 28 16.71 10.39 2.68
C VAL A 28 17.07 10.71 1.22
N ASP A 29 16.31 10.22 0.25
CA ASP A 29 16.53 10.53 -1.17
C ASP A 29 16.38 12.03 -1.46
N ASP A 30 15.26 12.62 -1.05
CA ASP A 30 14.94 14.03 -1.27
C ASP A 30 15.88 14.96 -0.49
N TYR A 31 16.22 14.59 0.75
CA TYR A 31 17.21 15.34 1.55
C TYR A 31 18.59 15.36 0.87
N LEU A 32 19.03 14.24 0.29
CA LEU A 32 20.31 14.17 -0.42
C LEU A 32 20.31 15.02 -1.70
N LYS A 33 19.21 15.04 -2.47
CA LYS A 33 19.04 15.91 -3.64
C LYS A 33 19.20 17.39 -3.25
N ILE A 34 18.54 17.81 -2.17
CA ILE A 34 18.59 19.19 -1.67
C ILE A 34 19.97 19.54 -1.11
N SER A 35 20.52 18.68 -0.25
CA SER A 35 21.80 18.92 0.44
C SER A 35 22.98 18.97 -0.53
N LYS A 36 23.00 18.09 -1.55
CA LYS A 36 24.08 18.04 -2.54
C LYS A 36 23.90 19.02 -3.70
N LYS A 37 22.76 19.75 -3.74
CA LYS A 37 22.36 20.63 -4.86
C LYS A 37 22.57 19.96 -6.22
N SER A 38 22.31 18.66 -6.30
CA SER A 38 22.52 17.86 -7.50
C SER A 38 21.26 17.07 -7.79
N ALA A 39 21.00 16.81 -9.06
CA ALA A 39 19.87 15.97 -9.49
C ALA A 39 20.00 14.49 -9.07
N HIS A 40 21.11 14.12 -8.42
CA HIS A 40 21.41 12.74 -8.05
C HIS A 40 21.17 12.54 -6.54
N GLY A 41 20.05 11.87 -6.23
CA GLY A 41 19.72 11.38 -4.88
C GLY A 41 20.53 10.13 -4.49
N LEU A 42 19.87 9.19 -3.80
CA LEU A 42 20.39 7.84 -3.60
C LEU A 42 20.69 7.19 -4.95
N SER A 43 21.75 6.37 -4.98
CA SER A 43 21.93 5.52 -6.16
C SER A 43 20.74 4.57 -6.31
N ALA A 44 20.31 4.32 -7.54
CA ALA A 44 19.20 3.41 -7.83
C ALA A 44 19.38 2.04 -7.13
N LYS A 45 20.62 1.56 -7.03
CA LYS A 45 20.97 0.33 -6.30
C LYS A 45 20.68 0.44 -4.81
N GLN A 46 21.10 1.52 -4.14
CA GLN A 46 20.86 1.72 -2.70
C GLN A 46 19.36 1.85 -2.40
N LYS A 47 18.64 2.61 -3.22
CA LYS A 47 17.19 2.79 -3.08
C LYS A 47 16.47 1.45 -3.22
N TYR A 48 16.79 0.69 -4.26
CA TYR A 48 16.21 -0.64 -4.49
C TYR A 48 16.55 -1.61 -3.36
N TRP A 49 17.81 -1.67 -2.91
CA TRP A 49 18.20 -2.53 -1.78
C TRP A 49 17.44 -2.21 -0.49
N ALA A 50 17.26 -0.93 -0.17
CA ALA A 50 16.51 -0.51 1.01
C ALA A 50 15.02 -0.92 0.92
N GLN A 51 14.40 -0.72 -0.25
CA GLN A 51 13.02 -1.15 -0.51
C GLN A 51 12.88 -2.68 -0.44
N SER A 52 13.81 -3.42 -1.07
CA SER A 52 13.79 -4.88 -1.09
C SER A 52 13.91 -5.49 0.29
N PHE A 53 14.87 -5.02 1.09
CA PHE A 53 15.05 -5.48 2.47
C PHE A 53 13.80 -5.20 3.32
N SER A 54 13.25 -3.98 3.20
CA SER A 54 12.05 -3.57 3.92
C SER A 54 10.84 -4.41 3.52
N ALA A 55 10.62 -4.61 2.21
CA ALA A 55 9.50 -5.38 1.69
C ALA A 55 9.54 -6.85 2.16
N ILE A 56 10.71 -7.48 2.17
CA ILE A 56 10.87 -8.85 2.68
C ILE A 56 10.58 -8.90 4.18
N ALA A 57 11.11 -7.96 4.97
CA ALA A 57 10.86 -7.90 6.41
C ALA A 57 9.36 -7.73 6.72
N ILE A 58 8.67 -6.85 5.99
CA ILE A 58 7.23 -6.64 6.10
C ILE A 58 6.46 -7.90 5.71
N ALA A 59 6.81 -8.56 4.60
CA ALA A 59 6.16 -9.79 4.17
C ALA A 59 6.30 -10.92 5.20
N LEU A 60 7.48 -11.08 5.79
CA LEU A 60 7.71 -12.04 6.88
C LEU A 60 6.91 -11.68 8.13
N TRP A 61 6.78 -10.39 8.45
CA TRP A 61 5.97 -9.95 9.58
C TRP A 61 4.47 -10.24 9.36
N ILE A 62 3.94 -10.01 8.16
CA ILE A 62 2.56 -10.35 7.82
C ILE A 62 2.29 -11.86 8.02
N ILE A 63 3.20 -12.72 7.57
CA ILE A 63 3.01 -14.19 7.61
C ILE A 63 3.23 -14.78 9.00
N SER A 64 4.15 -14.22 9.79
CA SER A 64 4.46 -14.73 11.13
C SER A 64 3.35 -14.46 12.15
N ASN A 65 2.40 -13.58 11.85
CA ASN A 65 1.24 -13.31 12.70
C ASN A 65 0.23 -14.47 12.64
N THR A 66 0.45 -15.46 13.52
CA THR A 66 -0.33 -16.71 13.56
C THR A 66 -1.73 -16.54 14.16
N GLU A 67 -1.95 -15.55 15.02
CA GLU A 67 -3.27 -15.27 15.62
C GLU A 67 -4.29 -14.69 14.63
N GLN A 68 -3.79 -14.15 13.51
CA GLN A 68 -4.57 -13.51 12.45
C GLN A 68 -4.11 -14.08 11.11
N ALA A 69 -4.01 -15.41 11.03
CA ALA A 69 -3.39 -16.06 9.87
C ALA A 69 -4.15 -15.73 8.58
N ILE A 70 -3.49 -14.97 7.70
CA ILE A 70 -3.93 -14.81 6.32
C ILE A 70 -3.71 -16.16 5.63
N SER A 71 -4.76 -16.72 5.02
CA SER A 71 -4.62 -17.92 4.22
C SER A 71 -3.59 -17.69 3.12
N THR A 72 -2.63 -18.59 2.96
CA THR A 72 -1.54 -18.50 1.97
C THR A 72 -1.98 -18.76 0.52
N ASP A 73 -3.29 -18.72 0.29
CA ASP A 73 -3.91 -18.99 -0.99
C ASP A 73 -4.17 -17.66 -1.70
N LEU A 74 -3.78 -17.58 -2.96
CA LEU A 74 -4.08 -16.44 -3.81
C LEU A 74 -5.49 -16.60 -4.38
N LEU A 75 -6.29 -15.55 -4.19
CA LEU A 75 -7.64 -15.47 -4.72
C LEU A 75 -7.58 -14.90 -6.13
N ILE A 76 -8.12 -15.62 -7.10
CA ILE A 76 -8.24 -15.11 -8.46
C ILE A 76 -9.57 -14.33 -8.55
N PRO A 77 -9.53 -13.01 -8.84
CA PRO A 77 -10.75 -12.25 -9.00
C PRO A 77 -11.56 -12.84 -10.16
N PHE A 78 -12.90 -12.75 -10.08
CA PHE A 78 -13.87 -13.33 -11.02
C PHE A 78 -14.05 -14.85 -10.97
N PHE A 79 -13.09 -15.63 -10.43
CA PHE A 79 -13.18 -17.09 -10.30
C PHE A 79 -13.15 -17.50 -8.82
N LYS A 80 -14.32 -17.56 -8.18
CA LYS A 80 -14.46 -17.77 -6.73
C LYS A 80 -13.98 -19.14 -6.23
N ASP A 81 -14.02 -20.16 -7.10
CA ASP A 81 -13.60 -21.53 -6.74
C ASP A 81 -12.12 -21.81 -7.06
N LEU A 82 -11.42 -20.87 -7.71
CA LEU A 82 -10.04 -21.05 -8.13
C LEU A 82 -9.10 -20.33 -7.15
N THR A 83 -8.68 -21.06 -6.12
CA THR A 83 -7.63 -20.65 -5.19
C THR A 83 -6.31 -21.30 -5.57
N VAL A 84 -5.26 -20.50 -5.76
CA VAL A 84 -3.91 -21.04 -6.00
C VAL A 84 -3.16 -21.10 -4.66
N PRO A 85 -2.79 -22.27 -4.14
CA PRO A 85 -2.01 -22.36 -2.91
C PRO A 85 -0.57 -21.96 -3.21
N LEU A 86 -0.17 -20.76 -2.81
CA LEU A 86 1.22 -20.29 -2.98
C LEU A 86 2.15 -20.81 -1.87
N GLY A 87 1.55 -21.16 -0.73
CA GLY A 87 2.30 -21.41 0.50
C GLY A 87 2.99 -20.14 1.02
N ALA A 88 3.64 -20.25 2.18
CA ALA A 88 4.30 -19.11 2.83
C ALA A 88 5.37 -18.47 1.92
N ILE A 89 6.19 -19.28 1.25
CA ILE A 89 7.27 -18.78 0.39
C ILE A 89 6.70 -18.04 -0.83
N GLY A 90 5.68 -18.59 -1.49
CA GLY A 90 5.06 -17.94 -2.63
C GLY A 90 4.40 -16.61 -2.25
N LEU A 91 3.77 -16.54 -1.07
CA LEU A 91 3.18 -15.29 -0.57
C LEU A 91 4.25 -14.24 -0.24
N VAL A 92 5.42 -14.61 0.30
CA VAL A 92 6.54 -13.67 0.50
C VAL A 92 7.00 -13.10 -0.84
N VAL A 93 7.21 -13.96 -1.84
CA VAL A 93 7.67 -13.56 -3.17
C VAL A 93 6.65 -12.63 -3.83
N LEU A 94 5.36 -12.97 -3.77
CA LEU A 94 4.29 -12.13 -4.28
C LEU A 94 4.27 -10.78 -3.56
N SER A 95 4.28 -10.79 -2.22
CA SER A 95 4.26 -9.57 -1.40
C SER A 95 5.44 -8.65 -1.72
N TYR A 96 6.63 -9.21 -1.93
CA TYR A 96 7.80 -8.48 -2.38
C TYR A 96 7.54 -7.73 -3.69
N PHE A 97 7.04 -8.42 -4.72
CA PHE A 97 6.75 -7.82 -6.01
C PHE A 97 5.65 -6.77 -5.92
N VAL A 98 4.60 -7.03 -5.14
CA VAL A 98 3.49 -6.09 -4.97
C VAL A 98 3.94 -4.82 -4.25
N ILE A 99 4.72 -4.94 -3.16
CA ILE A 99 5.20 -3.78 -2.38
C ILE A 99 6.21 -2.96 -3.17
N VAL A 100 7.28 -3.59 -3.66
CA VAL A 100 8.34 -2.88 -4.39
C VAL A 100 7.82 -2.37 -5.73
N GLY A 101 7.01 -3.17 -6.43
CA GLY A 101 6.39 -2.78 -7.70
C GLY A 101 5.46 -1.59 -7.54
N SER A 102 4.52 -1.61 -6.59
CA SER A 102 3.57 -0.51 -6.37
C SER A 102 4.26 0.77 -5.91
N SER A 103 5.26 0.67 -5.00
CA SER A 103 6.02 1.84 -4.53
C SER A 103 6.75 2.55 -5.68
N ASN A 104 7.38 1.78 -6.58
CA ASN A 104 8.06 2.37 -7.73
C ASN A 104 7.08 2.82 -8.83
N ALA A 105 5.94 2.15 -9.01
CA ALA A 105 4.91 2.56 -9.96
C ALA A 105 4.34 3.94 -9.60
N VAL A 106 3.96 4.16 -8.34
CA VAL A 106 3.48 5.48 -7.87
C VAL A 106 4.57 6.54 -7.97
N ASN A 107 5.82 6.20 -7.70
CA ASN A 107 6.94 7.13 -7.88
C ASN A 107 7.20 7.50 -9.35
N LEU A 108 6.92 6.61 -10.29
CA LEU A 108 7.06 6.91 -11.71
C LEU A 108 5.93 7.82 -12.23
N THR A 109 4.73 7.70 -11.67
CA THR A 109 3.56 8.52 -12.07
C THR A 109 3.53 9.91 -11.43
N ASP A 110 4.32 10.15 -10.38
CA ASP A 110 4.41 11.44 -9.66
C ASP A 110 5.22 12.53 -10.40
N GLY A 111 5.57 12.29 -11.67
CA GLY A 111 6.37 13.22 -12.49
C GLY A 111 5.61 14.44 -13.06
N LEU A 112 4.29 14.54 -12.82
CA LEU A 112 3.42 15.62 -13.30
C LEU A 112 2.44 16.06 -12.21
N ASP A 113 2.10 17.35 -12.18
CA ASP A 113 1.19 17.96 -11.20
C ASP A 113 -0.15 17.21 -11.10
N GLY A 114 -0.49 16.72 -9.90
CA GLY A 114 -1.76 16.05 -9.61
C GLY A 114 -1.95 14.66 -10.21
N LEU A 115 -0.99 14.15 -10.99
CA LEU A 115 -1.18 12.92 -11.77
C LEU A 115 -1.19 11.65 -10.89
N ALA A 116 -0.32 11.58 -9.88
CA ALA A 116 -0.21 10.39 -9.04
C ALA A 116 -1.22 10.33 -7.88
N ILE A 117 -1.60 11.48 -7.31
CA ILE A 117 -2.41 11.50 -6.09
C ILE A 117 -3.87 11.10 -6.35
N MET A 118 -4.46 11.51 -7.49
CA MET A 118 -5.85 11.18 -7.82
C MET A 118 -6.09 9.67 -7.96
N PRO A 119 -5.27 8.93 -8.74
CA PRO A 119 -5.27 7.47 -8.73
C PRO A 119 -5.13 6.85 -7.35
N THR A 120 -4.20 7.37 -6.55
CA THR A 120 -3.93 6.85 -5.21
C THR A 120 -5.17 6.97 -4.31
N ILE A 121 -5.89 8.09 -4.39
CA ILE A 121 -7.15 8.32 -3.67
C ILE A 121 -8.24 7.33 -4.12
N LEU A 122 -8.39 7.13 -5.43
CA LEU A 122 -9.39 6.20 -5.98
C LEU A 122 -9.11 4.75 -5.57
N ILE A 123 -7.85 4.31 -5.63
CA ILE A 123 -7.42 2.98 -5.19
C ILE A 123 -7.62 2.81 -3.68
N ALA A 124 -7.24 3.81 -2.87
CA ALA A 124 -7.49 3.81 -1.43
C ALA A 124 -8.99 3.68 -1.11
N GLY A 125 -9.84 4.42 -1.83
CA GLY A 125 -11.29 4.33 -1.69
C GLY A 125 -11.86 2.95 -2.04
N ALA A 126 -11.40 2.36 -3.15
CA ALA A 126 -11.79 1.00 -3.54
C ALA A 126 -11.37 -0.05 -2.50
N LEU A 127 -10.12 0.03 -2.01
CA LEU A 127 -9.63 -0.85 -0.94
C LEU A 127 -10.37 -0.65 0.38
N ALA A 128 -10.81 0.57 0.70
CA ALA A 128 -11.66 0.83 1.87
C ALA A 128 -12.99 0.08 1.79
N ILE A 129 -13.62 0.07 0.61
CA ILE A 129 -14.88 -0.66 0.37
C ILE A 129 -14.66 -2.17 0.54
N PHE A 130 -13.58 -2.72 -0.03
CA PHE A 130 -13.27 -4.15 0.13
C PHE A 130 -12.95 -4.53 1.58
N ALA A 131 -12.21 -3.69 2.31
CA ALA A 131 -11.94 -3.88 3.72
C ALA A 131 -13.23 -3.87 4.56
N TYR A 132 -14.18 -2.99 4.24
CA TYR A 132 -15.47 -2.92 4.91
C TYR A 132 -16.33 -4.16 4.63
N ILE A 133 -16.43 -4.58 3.36
CA ILE A 133 -17.18 -5.77 2.96
C ILE A 133 -16.59 -7.04 3.60
N GLY A 134 -15.27 -7.21 3.55
CA GLY A 134 -14.59 -8.39 4.10
C GLY A 134 -14.63 -8.46 5.63
N SER A 135 -14.79 -7.33 6.33
CA SER A 135 -14.89 -7.28 7.79
C SER A 135 -16.31 -7.48 8.34
N ASN A 136 -17.33 -7.45 7.48
CA ASN A 136 -18.72 -7.66 7.90
C ASN A 136 -19.20 -9.05 7.48
N TYR A 137 -19.60 -9.86 8.46
CA TYR A 137 -20.01 -11.25 8.26
C TYR A 137 -21.13 -11.39 7.21
N HIS A 138 -22.18 -10.57 7.29
CA HIS A 138 -23.33 -10.66 6.38
C HIS A 138 -22.96 -10.32 4.93
N PHE A 139 -22.12 -9.32 4.72
CA PHE A 139 -21.68 -8.94 3.38
C PHE A 139 -20.67 -9.94 2.81
N SER A 140 -19.74 -10.42 3.64
CA SER A 140 -18.76 -11.43 3.25
C SER A 140 -19.42 -12.73 2.80
N GLU A 141 -20.44 -13.20 3.54
CA GLU A 141 -21.19 -14.40 3.19
C GLU A 141 -22.01 -14.19 1.89
N TYR A 142 -22.71 -13.06 1.76
CA TYR A 142 -23.52 -12.77 0.58
C TYR A 142 -22.69 -12.65 -0.71
N LEU A 143 -21.52 -12.01 -0.64
CA LEU A 143 -20.62 -11.86 -1.78
C LEU A 143 -19.69 -13.06 -1.98
N ASN A 144 -19.75 -14.06 -1.08
CA ASN A 144 -18.84 -15.21 -1.03
C ASN A 144 -17.37 -14.76 -1.04
N MET A 145 -17.05 -13.81 -0.16
CA MET A 145 -15.71 -13.31 0.11
C MET A 145 -15.19 -13.90 1.43
N PRO A 146 -13.86 -14.03 1.58
CA PRO A 146 -13.29 -14.49 2.84
C PRO A 146 -13.51 -13.47 3.95
N PHE A 147 -14.08 -13.95 5.06
CA PHE A 147 -14.36 -13.11 6.22
C PHE A 147 -13.08 -12.80 6.99
N MET A 148 -12.78 -11.51 7.15
CA MET A 148 -11.58 -10.99 7.80
C MET A 148 -11.97 -9.94 8.85
N PRO A 149 -12.27 -10.36 10.09
CA PRO A 149 -12.87 -9.49 11.11
C PRO A 149 -11.97 -8.31 11.50
N ILE A 150 -10.65 -8.44 11.31
CA ILE A 150 -9.65 -7.47 11.74
C ILE A 150 -9.27 -6.49 10.60
N ALA A 151 -9.83 -6.69 9.40
CA ALA A 151 -9.63 -5.81 8.25
C ALA A 151 -10.37 -4.46 8.38
N SER A 152 -11.28 -4.30 9.35
CA SER A 152 -12.05 -3.06 9.57
C SER A 152 -11.14 -1.84 9.83
N GLU A 153 -10.00 -2.04 10.49
CA GLU A 153 -9.04 -0.95 10.72
C GLU A 153 -8.42 -0.41 9.43
N MET A 154 -8.35 -1.24 8.38
CA MET A 154 -7.88 -0.79 7.07
C MET A 154 -8.83 0.23 6.45
N VAL A 155 -10.12 0.22 6.79
CA VAL A 155 -11.08 1.25 6.37
C VAL A 155 -10.69 2.60 6.95
N VAL A 156 -10.33 2.67 8.23
CA VAL A 156 -9.88 3.90 8.91
C VAL A 156 -8.59 4.41 8.30
N VAL A 157 -7.67 3.50 7.96
CA VAL A 157 -6.43 3.80 7.26
C VAL A 157 -6.71 4.40 5.88
N CYS A 158 -7.48 3.72 5.04
CA CYS A 158 -7.82 4.21 3.71
C CYS A 158 -8.58 5.55 3.75
N ALA A 159 -9.53 5.72 4.68
CA ALA A 159 -10.25 6.99 4.85
C ALA A 159 -9.30 8.15 5.22
N ALA A 160 -8.31 7.89 6.08
CA ALA A 160 -7.28 8.86 6.41
C ALA A 160 -6.37 9.19 5.20
N LEU A 161 -6.02 8.19 4.38
CA LEU A 161 -5.26 8.40 3.14
C LEU A 161 -6.06 9.22 2.12
N VAL A 162 -7.34 8.92 1.94
CA VAL A 162 -8.24 9.68 1.06
C VAL A 162 -8.35 11.13 1.53
N GLY A 163 -8.59 11.35 2.83
CA GLY A 163 -8.68 12.70 3.40
C GLY A 163 -7.38 13.49 3.27
N ALA A 164 -6.24 12.87 3.59
CA ALA A 164 -4.92 13.48 3.42
C ALA A 164 -4.60 13.75 1.94
N GLY A 165 -4.95 12.82 1.06
CA GLY A 165 -4.76 12.95 -0.39
C GLY A 165 -5.60 14.07 -0.99
N LEU A 166 -6.87 14.21 -0.59
CA LEU A 166 -7.71 15.33 -1.02
C LEU A 166 -7.20 16.69 -0.49
N GLY A 167 -6.70 16.72 0.75
CA GLY A 167 -6.05 17.90 1.31
C GLY A 167 -4.75 18.26 0.59
N PHE A 168 -3.95 17.27 0.22
CA PHE A 168 -2.73 17.46 -0.58
C PHE A 168 -3.05 17.92 -2.01
N LEU A 169 -4.07 17.32 -2.64
CA LEU A 169 -4.51 17.66 -3.98
C LEU A 169 -4.87 19.14 -4.08
N TRP A 170 -5.49 19.74 -3.05
CA TRP A 170 -5.78 21.18 -3.02
C TRP A 170 -4.55 22.07 -3.28
N PHE A 171 -3.37 21.65 -2.83
CA PHE A 171 -2.10 22.38 -3.04
C PHE A 171 -1.27 21.85 -4.20
N ASN A 172 -1.67 20.71 -4.79
CA ASN A 172 -0.96 20.03 -5.87
C ASN A 172 -1.70 20.13 -7.21
N THR A 173 -2.94 20.63 -7.25
CA THR A 173 -3.64 20.96 -8.49
C THR A 173 -2.91 22.06 -9.27
N TYR A 174 -2.84 21.91 -10.59
CA TYR A 174 -2.15 22.87 -11.46
C TYR A 174 -2.67 24.31 -11.27
N PRO A 175 -1.78 25.31 -11.07
CA PRO A 175 -0.31 25.20 -10.89
C PRO A 175 0.09 24.74 -9.47
N ALA A 176 0.94 23.71 -9.36
CA ALA A 176 1.27 23.10 -8.06
C ALA A 176 2.13 24.01 -7.16
N GLU A 177 1.72 24.12 -5.88
CA GLU A 177 2.45 24.84 -4.84
C GLU A 177 3.35 23.92 -4.01
N VAL A 178 2.93 22.65 -3.86
CA VAL A 178 3.65 21.63 -3.09
C VAL A 178 3.83 20.38 -3.95
N PHE A 179 5.08 19.92 -4.07
CA PHE A 179 5.42 18.67 -4.72
C PHE A 179 5.43 17.52 -3.71
N MET A 180 4.99 16.34 -4.15
CA MET A 180 4.86 15.16 -3.30
C MET A 180 6.23 14.55 -2.96
N GLY A 181 7.12 14.51 -3.94
CA GLY A 181 8.49 14.02 -3.78
C GLY A 181 8.56 12.50 -3.57
N ASP A 182 9.78 11.98 -3.48
CA ASP A 182 10.04 10.56 -3.26
C ASP A 182 9.54 10.12 -1.87
N VAL A 183 9.45 11.04 -0.90
CA VAL A 183 8.86 10.79 0.43
C VAL A 183 7.42 10.29 0.32
N GLY A 184 6.58 11.04 -0.42
CA GLY A 184 5.16 10.75 -0.53
C GLY A 184 4.90 9.57 -1.45
N SER A 185 5.52 9.56 -2.63
CA SER A 185 5.24 8.58 -3.69
C SER A 185 5.61 7.16 -3.29
N LEU A 186 6.78 6.97 -2.69
CA LEU A 186 7.23 5.65 -2.23
C LEU A 186 6.37 5.13 -1.08
N ALA A 187 6.02 6.00 -0.13
CA ALA A 187 5.20 5.66 1.02
C ALA A 187 3.77 5.28 0.60
N LEU A 188 3.11 6.09 -0.24
CA LEU A 188 1.74 5.80 -0.68
C LEU A 188 1.65 4.50 -1.46
N GLY A 189 2.55 4.26 -2.42
CA GLY A 189 2.55 3.01 -3.18
C GLY A 189 2.80 1.77 -2.31
N ALA A 190 3.71 1.84 -1.34
CA ALA A 190 3.97 0.73 -0.42
C ALA A 190 2.81 0.48 0.55
N VAL A 191 2.19 1.55 1.07
CA VAL A 191 1.03 1.44 1.98
C VAL A 191 -0.17 0.82 1.25
N LEU A 192 -0.49 1.25 0.03
CA LEU A 192 -1.56 0.65 -0.77
C LEU A 192 -1.31 -0.83 -1.06
N ALA A 193 -0.06 -1.19 -1.38
CA ALA A 193 0.35 -2.58 -1.55
C ALA A 193 0.09 -3.44 -0.32
N VAL A 194 0.49 -2.96 0.85
CA VAL A 194 0.31 -3.69 2.10
C VAL A 194 -1.16 -3.84 2.46
N ILE A 195 -1.97 -2.79 2.28
CA ILE A 195 -3.42 -2.86 2.49
C ILE A 195 -4.05 -3.89 1.54
N ALA A 196 -3.64 -3.91 0.27
CA ALA A 196 -4.14 -4.89 -0.69
C ALA A 196 -3.79 -6.33 -0.31
N ILE A 197 -2.58 -6.58 0.23
CA ILE A 197 -2.17 -7.89 0.75
C ILE A 197 -3.03 -8.29 1.95
N ILE A 198 -3.26 -7.37 2.89
CA ILE A 198 -4.07 -7.63 4.09
C ILE A 198 -5.53 -7.94 3.71
N VAL A 199 -6.09 -7.22 2.75
CA VAL A 199 -7.49 -7.40 2.29
C VAL A 199 -7.61 -8.53 1.25
N ARG A 200 -6.50 -9.19 0.88
CA ARG A 200 -6.43 -10.28 -0.12
C ARG A 200 -6.94 -9.86 -1.49
N GLN A 201 -6.58 -8.65 -1.91
CA GLN A 201 -6.94 -8.03 -3.18
C GLN A 201 -5.68 -7.61 -3.96
N GLU A 202 -4.66 -8.47 -3.96
CA GLU A 202 -3.36 -8.23 -4.60
C GLU A 202 -3.49 -8.11 -6.12
N ILE A 203 -4.26 -9.01 -6.74
CA ILE A 203 -4.51 -8.99 -8.19
C ILE A 203 -5.35 -7.78 -8.57
N LEU A 204 -6.36 -7.42 -7.75
CA LEU A 204 -7.15 -6.21 -8.02
C LEU A 204 -6.29 -4.95 -7.93
N LEU A 205 -5.33 -4.88 -7.00
CA LEU A 205 -4.39 -3.76 -6.96
C LEU A 205 -3.57 -3.68 -8.25
N PHE A 206 -3.09 -4.82 -8.76
CA PHE A 206 -2.37 -4.85 -10.03
C PHE A 206 -3.22 -4.34 -11.19
N ILE A 207 -4.48 -4.76 -11.25
CA ILE A 207 -5.45 -4.30 -12.26
C ILE A 207 -5.70 -2.79 -12.10
N MET A 208 -6.09 -2.33 -10.91
CA MET A 208 -6.41 -0.93 -10.66
C MET A 208 -5.20 0.00 -10.87
N GLY A 209 -4.02 -0.43 -10.42
CA GLY A 209 -2.76 0.29 -10.60
C GLY A 209 -2.32 0.34 -12.06
N GLY A 210 -2.50 -0.76 -12.81
CA GLY A 210 -2.18 -0.81 -14.24
C GLY A 210 -3.10 0.02 -15.13
N PHE A 211 -4.34 0.29 -14.71
CA PHE A 211 -5.26 1.19 -15.42
C PHE A 211 -5.03 2.68 -15.11
N CYS A 212 -4.36 2.98 -14.00
CA CYS A 212 -4.18 4.34 -13.51
C CYS A 212 -2.78 4.94 -13.77
N CYS A 213 -1.82 4.12 -14.22
CA CYS A 213 -0.46 4.54 -14.56
C CYS A 213 -0.28 4.71 -16.07
#